data_AF-A0A162DHV0-F1
#
_entry.id   AF-A0A162DHV0-F1
#
_cell.length_a   1.000
_cell.length_b   1.000
_cell.length_c   1.000
_cell.angle_alpha   90.00
_cell.angle_beta   90.00
_cell.angle_gamma   90.00
#
_symmetry.space_group_name_H-M   'P 1'
#
loop_
_entity.id
_entity.type
_entity.pdbx_description
1 polymer ?
#
loop_
_entity_poly.entity_id
_entity_poly.type
_entity_poly.pdbx_seq_one_letter_code
_entity_poly.pdbx_strand_id
1 'polypeptide(L)'
;MTSKTLTGTTGNDILNAPGSVATLVQALEGADTITLAGTNDVAQAGKGDDTINLALTGGSVNTVYGGEGKDSITLGTAVSVFSGYAQANTGNDVIDFNGRTVSAATVGGNAGNDTITATANTTLSYLGGGQGNDLIDWSGAGSNTTVKGGKGKDTISIVGAAGTSTILGNEGFDTISATALTANTTVYIGGGKGGDSISLAAQLGTVVGGYLADTITARGAFGGGLIYGDKLNESVGGDGTDSLADGNDLMSFTAGILAEGTTIYGAGGNDTVKFINGSAAASALLVDTGKGADFIGHSTTNFFSIVGHGTLNGGSGHDTIKFNQALSGIILGGAGADSIFGVAVTGGGSIDGGAGNDTLNFTNGTTFGSQLTLMTTIDAGAGSDSIILATYTAITSTRAGVISGSFMGIVDGVSAGDVIRLTNNQAVAATANWLGQTQIYVGANAAGVTSAVASGNGSIAVYASGNDMVVGIMAGLNQSTWAKFVVKDGAGHIKTTLTAQDVTMSSSNFGFSVGSTNNNVGLTFA
;
A
#
# COMPACT_ATOMS: atom_id res chain seq x y z
N MET A 1 -30.46 -0.44 49.99
CA MET A 1 -30.21 0.99 49.72
C MET A 1 -31.53 1.59 49.28
N THR A 2 -31.95 2.71 49.87
CA THR A 2 -33.19 3.41 49.49
C THR A 2 -32.98 4.11 48.15
N SER A 3 -33.65 3.65 47.09
CA SER A 3 -33.71 4.39 45.83
C SER A 3 -34.81 5.45 45.92
N LYS A 4 -34.61 6.59 45.27
CA LYS A 4 -35.64 7.62 45.08
C LYS A 4 -36.09 7.62 43.62
N THR A 5 -37.35 7.90 43.37
CA THR A 5 -37.85 8.16 42.01
C THR A 5 -38.29 9.62 41.93
N LEU A 6 -37.86 10.32 40.88
CA LEU A 6 -38.38 11.60 40.45
C LEU A 6 -39.11 11.38 39.13
N THR A 7 -40.35 11.86 39.03
CA THR A 7 -41.16 11.73 37.83
C THR A 7 -41.66 13.10 37.42
N GLY A 8 -41.42 13.47 36.18
CA GLY A 8 -41.93 14.67 35.52
C GLY A 8 -43.40 14.54 35.13
N THR A 9 -43.79 15.43 34.24
CA THR A 9 -45.11 15.63 33.66
C THR A 9 -45.02 15.44 32.14
N THR A 10 -45.99 15.91 31.37
CA THR A 10 -45.91 15.90 29.90
C THR A 10 -45.46 17.25 29.32
N GLY A 11 -44.91 18.11 30.16
CA GLY A 11 -44.38 19.41 29.75
C GLY A 11 -42.99 19.59 30.33
N ASN A 12 -42.31 20.65 29.91
CA ASN A 12 -40.91 20.89 30.25
C ASN A 12 -40.66 20.97 31.77
N ASP A 13 -39.89 20.02 32.29
CA ASP A 13 -39.59 19.85 33.70
C ASP A 13 -38.11 20.13 34.03
N ILE A 14 -37.86 20.47 35.30
CA ILE A 14 -36.50 20.55 35.87
C ILE A 14 -36.41 19.52 36.98
N LEU A 15 -35.64 18.45 36.74
CA LEU A 15 -35.57 17.28 37.61
C LEU A 15 -34.15 17.10 38.16
N ASN A 16 -33.96 17.50 39.42
CA ASN A 16 -32.66 17.46 40.08
C ASN A 16 -32.57 16.31 41.08
N ALA A 17 -31.77 15.29 40.76
CA ALA A 17 -31.45 14.23 41.70
C ALA A 17 -30.71 14.81 42.93
N PRO A 18 -31.05 14.38 44.16
CA PRO A 18 -30.52 14.99 45.38
C PRO A 18 -29.05 14.66 45.66
N GLY A 19 -28.47 13.67 44.98
CA GLY A 19 -27.08 13.23 45.15
C GLY A 19 -26.78 12.41 46.41
N SER A 20 -27.67 12.41 47.41
CA SER A 20 -27.49 11.64 48.65
C SER A 20 -27.88 10.16 48.54
N VAL A 21 -28.65 9.80 47.51
CA VAL A 21 -29.15 8.44 47.25
C VAL A 21 -29.24 8.23 45.74
N ALA A 22 -29.08 6.98 45.29
CA ALA A 22 -29.33 6.61 43.90
C ALA A 22 -30.78 6.95 43.52
N THR A 23 -30.93 7.65 42.40
CA THR A 23 -32.20 8.22 41.97
C THR A 23 -32.53 7.79 40.54
N LEU A 24 -33.74 7.27 40.33
CA LEU A 24 -34.34 7.13 39.01
C LEU A 24 -35.08 8.43 38.69
N VAL A 25 -34.72 9.08 37.58
CA VAL A 25 -35.39 10.25 37.02
C VAL A 25 -36.12 9.84 35.75
N GLN A 26 -37.43 10.07 35.69
CA GLN A 26 -38.29 9.81 34.53
C GLN A 26 -38.96 11.11 34.12
N ALA A 27 -38.57 11.73 33.01
CA ALA A 27 -39.06 13.06 32.65
C ALA A 27 -40.32 13.01 31.77
N LEU A 28 -40.47 11.96 30.96
CA LEU A 28 -41.66 11.57 30.17
C LEU A 28 -41.78 12.30 28.83
N GLU A 29 -42.52 13.41 28.75
CA GLU A 29 -42.65 14.20 27.52
C GLU A 29 -42.37 15.67 27.85
N GLY A 30 -41.77 16.41 26.91
CA GLY A 30 -41.39 17.80 27.12
C GLY A 30 -39.91 18.00 26.81
N ALA A 31 -39.46 19.25 26.70
CA ALA A 31 -38.03 19.54 26.67
C ALA A 31 -37.54 19.73 28.10
N ASP A 32 -36.99 18.68 28.69
CA ASP A 32 -36.70 18.55 30.11
C ASP A 32 -35.23 18.86 30.43
N THR A 33 -34.99 19.30 31.65
CA THR A 33 -33.64 19.49 32.19
C THR A 33 -33.43 18.57 33.38
N ILE A 34 -32.55 17.59 33.22
CA ILE A 34 -32.24 16.57 34.23
C ILE A 34 -30.83 16.82 34.79
N THR A 35 -30.70 16.86 36.11
CA THR A 35 -29.39 16.85 36.78
C THR A 35 -29.22 15.59 37.61
N LEU A 36 -28.19 14.80 37.31
CA LEU A 36 -27.78 13.63 38.09
C LEU A 36 -26.62 13.99 39.01
N ALA A 37 -26.86 14.01 40.33
CA ALA A 37 -25.88 14.47 41.33
C ALA A 37 -25.30 13.35 42.20
N GLY A 38 -25.80 12.12 42.06
CA GLY A 38 -25.34 10.94 42.77
C GLY A 38 -24.68 9.91 41.85
N THR A 39 -24.05 8.92 42.46
CA THR A 39 -23.56 7.72 41.76
C THR A 39 -24.68 6.70 41.59
N ASN A 40 -24.71 6.00 40.45
CA ASN A 40 -25.76 5.03 40.09
C ASN A 40 -27.15 5.67 39.91
N ASP A 41 -27.18 6.97 39.61
CA ASP A 41 -28.41 7.61 39.16
C ASP A 41 -28.77 7.09 37.76
N VAL A 42 -30.07 7.06 37.46
CA VAL A 42 -30.62 6.68 36.16
C VAL A 42 -31.46 7.84 35.64
N ALA A 43 -31.15 8.35 34.44
CA ALA A 43 -32.02 9.26 33.71
C ALA A 43 -32.75 8.53 32.58
N GLN A 44 -34.06 8.76 32.48
CA GLN A 44 -34.91 8.45 31.33
C GLN A 44 -35.60 9.76 30.95
N ALA A 45 -35.09 10.48 29.96
CA ALA A 45 -35.60 11.81 29.65
C ALA A 45 -36.94 11.70 28.89
N GLY A 46 -37.02 10.85 27.87
CA GLY A 46 -38.30 10.43 27.30
C GLY A 46 -38.50 11.05 25.93
N LYS A 47 -39.50 11.89 25.72
CA LYS A 47 -39.72 12.57 24.44
C LYS A 47 -39.52 14.07 24.55
N GLY A 48 -38.87 14.66 23.57
CA GLY A 48 -38.60 16.08 23.47
C GLY A 48 -37.10 16.33 23.43
N ASP A 49 -36.70 17.58 23.26
CA ASP A 49 -35.28 17.93 23.17
C ASP A 49 -34.73 18.15 24.58
N ASP A 50 -34.14 17.12 25.19
CA ASP A 50 -33.79 17.09 26.60
C ASP A 50 -32.35 17.51 26.88
N THR A 51 -32.10 18.08 28.06
CA THR A 51 -30.77 18.40 28.57
C THR A 51 -30.46 17.59 29.83
N ILE A 52 -29.45 16.72 29.76
CA ILE A 52 -29.03 15.87 30.86
C ILE A 52 -27.61 16.26 31.28
N ASN A 53 -27.46 16.67 32.54
CA ASN A 53 -26.18 17.07 33.13
C ASN A 53 -25.80 16.16 34.31
N LEU A 54 -24.63 15.53 34.24
CA LEU A 54 -24.08 14.74 35.33
C LEU A 54 -23.19 15.64 36.17
N ALA A 55 -23.63 15.97 37.40
CA ALA A 55 -23.05 17.02 38.22
C ALA A 55 -22.38 16.50 39.52
N LEU A 56 -22.25 15.19 39.69
CA LEU A 56 -21.56 14.62 40.86
C LEU A 56 -20.06 14.98 40.88
N THR A 57 -19.48 15.07 42.05
CA THR A 57 -18.02 15.26 42.21
C THR A 57 -17.31 13.91 42.15
N GLY A 58 -16.33 13.76 41.27
CA GLY A 58 -15.52 12.55 41.13
C GLY A 58 -15.99 11.61 40.01
N GLY A 59 -16.02 10.30 40.28
CA GLY A 59 -16.33 9.26 39.30
C GLY A 59 -17.83 8.98 39.17
N SER A 60 -18.34 9.00 37.94
CA SER A 60 -19.74 8.68 37.62
C SER A 60 -19.87 7.27 37.05
N VAL A 61 -20.87 6.52 37.51
CA VAL A 61 -21.31 5.23 36.95
C VAL A 61 -22.79 5.28 36.58
N ASN A 62 -23.27 6.46 36.21
CA ASN A 62 -24.70 6.68 35.97
C ASN A 62 -25.16 6.07 34.65
N THR A 63 -26.46 5.76 34.59
CA THR A 63 -27.12 5.29 33.37
C THR A 63 -27.98 6.42 32.82
N VAL A 64 -27.83 6.72 31.54
CA VAL A 64 -28.54 7.81 30.88
C VAL A 64 -29.19 7.29 29.61
N TYR A 65 -30.47 7.59 29.46
CA TYR A 65 -31.24 7.46 28.24
C TYR A 65 -31.78 8.85 27.89
N GLY A 66 -31.41 9.38 26.73
CA GLY A 66 -32.00 10.59 26.14
C GLY A 66 -33.46 10.32 25.80
N GLY A 67 -33.69 9.66 24.68
CA GLY A 67 -35.02 9.19 24.29
C GLY A 67 -35.35 9.61 22.86
N GLU A 68 -36.55 10.13 22.62
CA GLU A 68 -36.92 10.72 21.34
C GLU A 68 -36.70 12.23 21.37
N GLY A 69 -36.03 12.80 20.37
CA GLY A 69 -35.79 14.24 20.29
C GLY A 69 -34.30 14.55 20.27
N LYS A 70 -33.92 15.81 20.17
CA LYS A 70 -32.52 16.23 20.11
C LYS A 70 -31.98 16.48 21.51
N ASP A 71 -31.30 15.48 22.04
CA ASP A 71 -30.85 15.47 23.41
C ASP A 71 -29.42 15.96 23.57
N SER A 72 -29.11 16.54 24.73
CA SER A 72 -27.79 16.99 25.12
C SER A 72 -27.36 16.33 26.42
N ILE A 73 -26.40 15.39 26.35
CA ILE A 73 -25.82 14.70 27.51
C ILE A 73 -24.43 15.27 27.80
N THR A 74 -24.24 15.84 28.99
CA THR A 74 -22.99 16.53 29.37
C THR A 74 -22.47 16.09 30.74
N LEU A 75 -21.16 16.22 30.93
CA LEU A 75 -20.51 16.03 32.24
C LEU A 75 -20.11 17.38 32.85
N GLY A 76 -20.69 17.69 34.01
CA GLY A 76 -20.33 18.84 34.81
C GLY A 76 -18.84 18.86 35.16
N THR A 77 -18.30 20.05 35.41
CA THR A 77 -16.85 20.27 35.64
C THR A 77 -16.26 19.55 36.85
N ALA A 78 -17.11 19.12 37.79
CA ALA A 78 -16.70 18.37 38.97
C ALA A 78 -16.57 16.86 38.71
N VAL A 79 -17.08 16.36 37.57
CA VAL A 79 -16.92 14.96 37.16
C VAL A 79 -15.51 14.78 36.61
N SER A 80 -14.74 13.88 37.21
CA SER A 80 -13.37 13.58 36.77
C SER A 80 -13.32 12.39 35.80
N VAL A 81 -14.19 11.41 36.01
CA VAL A 81 -14.26 10.16 35.22
C VAL A 81 -15.71 9.76 34.99
N PHE A 82 -16.06 9.35 33.77
CA PHE A 82 -17.30 8.66 33.46
C PHE A 82 -17.03 7.18 33.14
N SER A 83 -17.70 6.30 33.87
CA SER A 83 -17.65 4.83 33.79
C SER A 83 -19.04 4.22 33.73
N GLY A 84 -19.99 4.97 33.17
CA GLY A 84 -21.40 4.61 33.11
C GLY A 84 -21.85 4.18 31.73
N TYR A 85 -23.17 4.28 31.54
CA TYR A 85 -23.86 3.94 30.30
C TYR A 85 -24.63 5.17 29.83
N ALA A 86 -24.37 5.66 28.61
CA ALA A 86 -25.09 6.80 28.03
C ALA A 86 -25.57 6.45 26.63
N GLN A 87 -26.88 6.54 26.39
CA GLN A 87 -27.50 6.31 25.09
C GLN A 87 -28.43 7.48 24.79
N ALA A 88 -28.21 8.17 23.68
CA ALA A 88 -29.06 9.29 23.31
C ALA A 88 -30.38 8.82 22.68
N ASN A 89 -30.36 7.68 21.97
CA ASN A 89 -31.50 6.93 21.41
C ASN A 89 -31.97 7.43 20.04
N THR A 90 -32.93 8.32 19.93
CA THR A 90 -33.47 8.70 18.61
C THR A 90 -33.55 10.21 18.49
N GLY A 91 -32.95 10.77 17.46
CA GLY A 91 -32.82 12.20 17.28
C GLY A 91 -31.40 12.56 16.89
N ASN A 92 -31.13 13.84 16.72
CA ASN A 92 -29.78 14.30 16.41
C ASN A 92 -29.18 14.85 17.69
N ASP A 93 -28.39 14.02 18.35
CA ASP A 93 -28.03 14.20 19.75
C ASP A 93 -26.59 14.68 19.92
N VAL A 94 -26.31 15.26 21.09
CA VAL A 94 -24.98 15.69 21.49
C VAL A 94 -24.60 15.00 22.79
N ILE A 95 -23.50 14.23 22.75
CA ILE A 95 -22.85 13.68 23.93
C ILE A 95 -21.49 14.34 24.08
N ASP A 96 -21.38 15.26 25.02
CA ASP A 96 -20.16 16.06 25.23
C ASP A 96 -19.47 15.73 26.56
N PHE A 97 -18.40 14.95 26.46
CA PHE A 97 -17.51 14.57 27.56
C PHE A 97 -16.18 15.34 27.53
N ASN A 98 -16.15 16.50 26.86
CA ASN A 98 -14.96 17.33 26.69
C ASN A 98 -14.24 17.64 28.01
N GLY A 99 -12.98 17.24 28.09
CA GLY A 99 -12.09 17.46 29.22
C GLY A 99 -12.35 16.52 30.41
N ARG A 100 -13.07 15.40 30.23
CA ARG A 100 -13.31 14.39 31.28
C ARG A 100 -12.85 13.01 30.81
N THR A 101 -12.29 12.24 31.74
CA THR A 101 -11.85 10.88 31.43
C THR A 101 -13.07 9.98 31.19
N VAL A 102 -13.02 9.12 30.18
CA VAL A 102 -14.04 8.11 29.90
C VAL A 102 -13.38 6.75 30.08
N SER A 103 -13.89 5.92 30.99
CA SER A 103 -13.24 4.65 31.33
C SER A 103 -14.25 3.58 31.63
N ALA A 104 -14.18 2.42 30.98
CA ALA A 104 -15.15 1.34 31.17
C ALA A 104 -16.60 1.80 30.93
N ALA A 105 -16.80 2.68 29.95
CA ALA A 105 -18.09 3.26 29.62
C ALA A 105 -18.63 2.74 28.28
N THR A 106 -19.95 2.76 28.14
CA THR A 106 -20.63 2.53 26.86
C THR A 106 -21.42 3.77 26.49
N VAL A 107 -21.06 4.37 25.36
CA VAL A 107 -21.62 5.62 24.85
C VAL A 107 -22.16 5.38 23.45
N GLY A 108 -23.43 5.73 23.22
CA GLY A 108 -24.10 5.55 21.93
C GLY A 108 -24.97 6.74 21.55
N GLY A 109 -24.80 7.27 20.35
CA GLY A 109 -25.77 8.20 19.75
C GLY A 109 -27.08 7.48 19.47
N ASN A 110 -26.98 6.34 18.79
CA ASN A 110 -28.05 5.49 18.27
C ASN A 110 -28.63 6.06 16.96
N ALA A 111 -29.90 6.46 16.88
CA ALA A 111 -30.51 6.78 15.59
C ALA A 111 -30.68 8.28 15.37
N GLY A 112 -29.99 8.81 14.38
CA GLY A 112 -30.01 10.18 13.90
C GLY A 112 -28.57 10.64 13.69
N ASN A 113 -28.38 11.91 13.37
CA ASN A 113 -27.03 12.43 13.12
C ASN A 113 -26.45 12.97 14.42
N ASP A 114 -25.66 12.14 15.09
CA ASP A 114 -25.20 12.38 16.45
C ASP A 114 -23.79 12.96 16.50
N THR A 115 -23.47 13.65 17.59
CA THR A 115 -22.12 14.14 17.88
C THR A 115 -21.64 13.62 19.23
N ILE A 116 -20.54 12.87 19.23
CA ILE A 116 -19.90 12.33 20.43
C ILE A 116 -18.51 12.94 20.56
N THR A 117 -18.24 13.61 21.69
CA THR A 117 -16.96 14.27 21.96
C THR A 117 -16.30 13.71 23.22
N ALA A 118 -15.09 13.17 23.08
CA ALA A 118 -14.27 12.61 24.15
C ALA A 118 -12.80 13.10 24.02
N THR A 119 -12.52 14.30 24.54
CA THR A 119 -11.23 14.98 24.33
C THR A 119 -10.16 14.69 25.40
N ALA A 120 -10.53 14.01 26.49
CA ALA A 120 -9.59 13.54 27.50
C ALA A 120 -9.48 12.00 27.46
N ASN A 121 -8.74 11.42 28.42
CA ASN A 121 -8.34 10.03 28.32
C ASN A 121 -9.53 9.08 28.19
N THR A 122 -9.54 8.19 27.17
CA THR A 122 -10.62 7.23 26.93
C THR A 122 -10.10 5.79 26.89
N THR A 123 -10.47 4.96 27.86
CA THR A 123 -9.95 3.58 27.98
C THR A 123 -11.04 2.54 28.23
N LEU A 124 -10.86 1.30 27.76
CA LEU A 124 -11.79 0.19 28.02
C LEU A 124 -13.25 0.53 27.67
N SER A 125 -13.48 1.40 26.69
CA SER A 125 -14.80 2.00 26.42
C SER A 125 -15.32 1.65 25.04
N TYR A 126 -16.62 1.82 24.86
CA TYR A 126 -17.30 1.78 23.56
C TYR A 126 -17.88 3.15 23.25
N LEU A 127 -17.54 3.70 22.08
CA LEU A 127 -18.14 4.90 21.51
C LEU A 127 -18.78 4.53 20.17
N GLY A 128 -20.10 4.68 20.02
CA GLY A 128 -20.82 4.34 18.80
C GLY A 128 -21.72 5.47 18.32
N GLY A 129 -21.63 5.85 17.05
CA GLY A 129 -22.56 6.79 16.40
C GLY A 129 -23.94 6.15 16.29
N GLY A 130 -24.09 5.13 15.45
CA GLY A 130 -25.29 4.29 15.37
C GLY A 130 -25.89 4.24 13.97
N GLN A 131 -26.99 4.92 13.71
CA GLN A 131 -27.63 5.06 12.40
C GLN A 131 -27.78 6.55 12.11
N GLY A 132 -27.25 7.04 11.00
CA GLY A 132 -27.22 8.45 10.66
C GLY A 132 -25.81 8.84 10.26
N ASN A 133 -25.59 10.12 9.99
CA ASN A 133 -24.27 10.64 9.66
C ASN A 133 -23.65 11.21 10.93
N ASP A 134 -22.84 10.41 11.60
CA ASP A 134 -22.37 10.71 12.95
C ASP A 134 -20.98 11.38 12.94
N LEU A 135 -20.72 12.18 13.97
CA LEU A 135 -19.42 12.75 14.27
C LEU A 135 -18.89 12.20 15.60
N ILE A 136 -17.77 11.50 15.57
CA ILE A 136 -17.07 11.03 16.76
C ILE A 136 -15.69 11.69 16.83
N ASP A 137 -15.52 12.61 17.77
CA ASP A 137 -14.23 13.23 18.10
C ASP A 137 -13.64 12.58 19.35
N TRP A 138 -12.63 11.73 19.15
CA TRP A 138 -11.81 11.18 20.21
C TRP A 138 -10.38 11.76 20.12
N SER A 139 -10.22 12.96 20.67
CA SER A 139 -8.95 13.68 20.67
C SER A 139 -8.05 13.39 21.88
N GLY A 140 -8.58 12.75 22.94
CA GLY A 140 -7.78 12.35 24.09
C GLY A 140 -6.98 11.06 23.87
N ALA A 141 -5.94 10.81 24.66
CA ALA A 141 -5.19 9.56 24.60
C ALA A 141 -6.02 8.38 25.16
N GLY A 142 -5.65 7.14 24.84
CA GLY A 142 -6.37 5.98 25.36
C GLY A 142 -5.94 4.64 24.78
N SER A 143 -6.65 3.59 25.18
CA SER A 143 -6.36 2.21 24.79
C SER A 143 -7.52 1.29 25.14
N ASN A 144 -7.63 0.16 24.43
CA ASN A 144 -8.69 -0.84 24.59
C ASN A 144 -10.08 -0.23 24.38
N THR A 145 -10.19 0.72 23.47
CA THR A 145 -11.44 1.41 23.14
C THR A 145 -11.93 0.93 21.78
N THR A 146 -13.22 0.67 21.67
CA THR A 146 -13.88 0.42 20.38
C THR A 146 -14.64 1.66 19.97
N VAL A 147 -14.35 2.17 18.78
CA VAL A 147 -15.07 3.27 18.16
C VAL A 147 -15.76 2.77 16.90
N LYS A 148 -17.05 3.08 16.74
CA LYS A 148 -17.86 2.69 15.59
C LYS A 148 -18.66 3.88 15.08
N GLY A 149 -18.55 4.19 13.78
CA GLY A 149 -19.46 5.12 13.10
C GLY A 149 -20.87 4.55 13.15
N GLY A 150 -21.11 3.46 12.43
CA GLY A 150 -22.42 2.82 12.39
C GLY A 150 -22.93 2.72 10.97
N LYS A 151 -24.20 3.07 10.74
CA LYS A 151 -24.77 3.16 9.40
C LYS A 151 -24.89 4.62 9.00
N GLY A 152 -24.37 4.99 7.84
CA GLY A 152 -24.48 6.31 7.28
C GLY A 152 -23.10 6.84 6.93
N LYS A 153 -22.98 8.14 6.68
CA LYS A 153 -21.71 8.76 6.35
C LYS A 153 -21.11 9.33 7.64
N ASP A 154 -20.23 8.55 8.26
CA ASP A 154 -19.68 8.89 9.56
C ASP A 154 -18.32 9.57 9.44
N THR A 155 -18.01 10.42 10.42
CA THR A 155 -16.70 11.06 10.56
C THR A 155 -16.12 10.71 11.92
N ILE A 156 -15.00 9.99 11.91
CA ILE A 156 -14.26 9.58 13.11
C ILE A 156 -12.91 10.30 13.11
N SER A 157 -12.69 11.14 14.12
CA SER A 157 -11.46 11.91 14.30
C SER A 157 -10.71 11.44 15.55
N ILE A 158 -9.53 10.86 15.35
CA ILE A 158 -8.64 10.36 16.40
C ILE A 158 -7.35 11.19 16.42
N VAL A 159 -7.27 12.11 17.38
CA VAL A 159 -6.14 13.04 17.55
C VAL A 159 -5.25 12.68 18.73
N GLY A 160 -5.71 11.80 19.62
CA GLY A 160 -4.89 11.24 20.70
C GLY A 160 -4.25 9.91 20.31
N ALA A 161 -3.26 9.48 21.08
CA ALA A 161 -2.72 8.13 20.93
C ALA A 161 -3.80 7.09 21.31
N ALA A 162 -4.17 6.20 20.39
CA ALA A 162 -5.26 5.24 20.58
C ALA A 162 -4.84 3.87 21.16
N GLY A 163 -3.55 3.61 21.39
CA GLY A 163 -3.08 2.35 21.96
C GLY A 163 -3.53 1.11 21.18
N THR A 164 -3.90 0.03 21.86
CA THR A 164 -4.55 -1.15 21.26
C THR A 164 -6.06 -0.91 21.19
N SER A 165 -6.56 -0.36 20.09
CA SER A 165 -7.98 0.00 19.93
C SER A 165 -8.51 -0.43 18.56
N THR A 166 -9.83 -0.50 18.45
CA THR A 166 -10.54 -0.87 17.23
C THR A 166 -11.37 0.31 16.77
N ILE A 167 -11.16 0.77 15.55
CA ILE A 167 -11.86 1.92 14.97
C ILE A 167 -12.51 1.45 13.67
N LEU A 168 -13.82 1.66 13.53
CA LEU A 168 -14.61 1.13 12.42
C LEU A 168 -15.59 2.18 11.90
N GLY A 169 -15.61 2.44 10.60
CA GLY A 169 -16.71 3.20 9.96
C GLY A 169 -18.02 2.41 10.01
N ASN A 170 -17.96 1.16 9.55
CA ASN A 170 -19.04 0.16 9.44
C ASN A 170 -19.84 0.21 8.14
N GLU A 171 -21.00 0.85 8.02
CA GLU A 171 -21.77 0.87 6.75
C GLU A 171 -21.95 2.30 6.26
N GLY A 172 -21.49 2.62 5.06
CA GLY A 172 -21.70 3.89 4.37
C GLY A 172 -20.41 4.46 3.82
N PHE A 173 -20.33 5.78 3.64
CA PHE A 173 -19.15 6.44 3.07
C PHE A 173 -18.42 7.19 4.18
N ASP A 174 -17.56 6.51 4.89
CA ASP A 174 -16.98 6.97 6.14
C ASP A 174 -15.65 7.70 5.95
N THR A 175 -15.36 8.59 6.89
CA THR A 175 -14.07 9.30 6.96
C THR A 175 -13.43 9.04 8.30
N ILE A 176 -12.28 8.37 8.29
CA ILE A 176 -11.50 8.05 9.48
C ILE A 176 -10.17 8.81 9.41
N SER A 177 -9.95 9.70 10.37
CA SER A 177 -8.70 10.48 10.49
C SER A 177 -7.99 10.13 11.79
N ALA A 178 -6.94 9.32 11.72
CA ALA A 178 -6.13 8.91 12.87
C ALA A 178 -4.71 9.50 12.83
N THR A 179 -4.59 10.77 13.23
CA THR A 179 -3.40 11.61 12.98
C THR A 179 -2.38 11.65 14.12
N ALA A 180 -2.60 10.94 15.23
CA ALA A 180 -1.64 10.84 16.33
C ALA A 180 -1.23 9.41 16.68
N LEU A 181 -1.50 8.48 15.76
CA LEU A 181 -0.94 7.14 15.86
C LEU A 181 0.60 7.23 15.80
N THR A 182 1.26 6.39 16.60
CA THR A 182 2.73 6.34 16.69
C THR A 182 3.21 4.98 16.23
N ALA A 183 4.48 4.89 15.83
CA ALA A 183 5.06 3.71 15.16
C ALA A 183 5.12 2.39 15.98
N ASN A 184 4.44 2.28 17.13
CA ASN A 184 4.43 1.08 17.98
C ASN A 184 3.03 0.74 18.55
N THR A 185 1.97 1.32 18.01
CA THR A 185 0.60 0.98 18.42
C THR A 185 0.10 -0.26 17.65
N THR A 186 -0.84 -1.03 18.18
CA THR A 186 -1.49 -2.15 17.46
C THR A 186 -2.95 -1.83 17.25
N VAL A 187 -3.23 -0.79 16.46
CA VAL A 187 -4.59 -0.35 16.17
C VAL A 187 -5.16 -1.16 15.00
N TYR A 188 -6.41 -1.56 15.14
CA TYR A 188 -7.22 -2.05 14.02
C TYR A 188 -8.09 -0.91 13.50
N ILE A 189 -7.99 -0.61 12.21
CA ILE A 189 -8.84 0.38 11.53
C ILE A 189 -9.52 -0.30 10.35
N GLY A 190 -10.84 -0.18 10.26
CA GLY A 190 -11.63 -0.65 9.12
C GLY A 190 -12.56 0.45 8.63
N GLY A 191 -12.62 0.70 7.34
CA GLY A 191 -13.67 1.52 6.72
C GLY A 191 -15.01 0.80 6.89
N GLY A 192 -15.17 -0.35 6.24
CA GLY A 192 -16.36 -1.17 6.36
C GLY A 192 -17.02 -1.41 5.00
N LYS A 193 -18.34 -1.24 4.91
CA LYS A 193 -19.07 -1.34 3.66
C LYS A 193 -19.21 0.06 3.05
N GLY A 194 -18.73 0.26 1.84
CA GLY A 194 -18.88 1.53 1.12
C GLY A 194 -17.52 2.18 0.90
N GLY A 195 -17.47 3.22 0.05
CA GLY A 195 -16.18 3.82 -0.30
C GLY A 195 -15.67 4.76 0.79
N ASP A 196 -14.69 4.32 1.55
CA ASP A 196 -14.21 4.97 2.75
C ASP A 196 -12.90 5.73 2.53
N SER A 197 -12.67 6.73 3.38
CA SER A 197 -11.44 7.53 3.38
C SER A 197 -10.72 7.41 4.73
N ILE A 198 -9.59 6.72 4.75
CA ILE A 198 -8.77 6.48 5.93
C ILE A 198 -7.46 7.27 5.81
N SER A 199 -7.19 8.17 6.75
CA SER A 199 -5.98 9.00 6.80
C SER A 199 -5.22 8.79 8.11
N LEU A 200 -3.94 8.47 8.03
CA LEU A 200 -3.11 8.00 9.16
C LEU A 200 -1.83 8.83 9.27
N ALA A 201 -1.36 9.15 10.48
CA ALA A 201 -0.07 9.82 10.65
C ALA A 201 1.13 8.86 10.66
N ALA A 202 1.10 7.79 11.44
CA ALA A 202 2.12 6.74 11.45
C ALA A 202 1.44 5.49 11.99
N GLN A 203 1.52 4.34 11.31
CA GLN A 203 0.83 3.16 11.85
C GLN A 203 1.65 1.89 11.80
N LEU A 204 1.61 1.22 12.95
CA LEU A 204 1.82 -0.19 13.16
C LEU A 204 0.41 -0.81 13.45
N GLY A 205 0.08 -1.97 12.87
CA GLY A 205 -1.24 -2.62 13.05
C GLY A 205 -1.89 -3.06 11.74
N THR A 206 -3.22 -3.16 11.73
CA THR A 206 -4.01 -3.58 10.55
C THR A 206 -4.94 -2.46 10.12
N VAL A 207 -4.91 -2.15 8.82
CA VAL A 207 -5.84 -1.22 8.16
C VAL A 207 -6.57 -1.99 7.08
N VAL A 208 -7.88 -1.77 6.98
CA VAL A 208 -8.77 -2.42 6.03
C VAL A 208 -9.63 -1.31 5.42
N GLY A 209 -9.64 -1.15 4.10
CA GLY A 209 -10.63 -0.29 3.43
C GLY A 209 -12.01 -0.91 3.62
N GLY A 210 -12.23 -2.06 2.99
CA GLY A 210 -13.41 -2.88 3.20
C GLY A 210 -14.11 -3.31 1.92
N TYR A 211 -15.13 -2.59 1.48
CA TYR A 211 -15.94 -2.93 0.30
C TYR A 211 -16.04 -1.70 -0.58
N LEU A 212 -16.05 -1.89 -1.90
CA LEU A 212 -16.01 -0.78 -2.88
C LEU A 212 -14.71 0.02 -2.77
N ALA A 213 -14.58 1.05 -3.61
CA ALA A 213 -13.33 1.79 -3.72
C ALA A 213 -13.02 2.65 -2.48
N ASP A 214 -11.93 2.30 -1.81
CA ASP A 214 -11.42 2.94 -0.61
C ASP A 214 -10.18 3.79 -0.88
N THR A 215 -9.90 4.73 0.03
CA THR A 215 -8.67 5.51 0.03
C THR A 215 -7.98 5.42 1.37
N ILE A 216 -6.79 4.82 1.39
CA ILE A 216 -5.92 4.70 2.56
C ILE A 216 -4.69 5.57 2.35
N THR A 217 -4.51 6.60 3.18
CA THR A 217 -3.37 7.52 3.09
C THR A 217 -2.54 7.53 4.37
N ALA A 218 -1.29 7.08 4.28
CA ALA A 218 -0.27 7.26 5.30
C ALA A 218 0.49 8.59 5.07
N ARG A 219 0.36 9.52 6.03
CA ARG A 219 0.90 10.89 5.97
C ARG A 219 2.29 11.07 6.59
N GLY A 220 2.70 10.14 7.44
CA GLY A 220 4.04 10.06 8.03
C GLY A 220 4.65 8.68 7.85
N ALA A 221 5.72 8.38 8.59
CA ALA A 221 6.41 7.10 8.49
C ALA A 221 5.47 5.96 8.94
N PHE A 222 5.20 5.01 8.05
CA PHE A 222 4.41 3.82 8.38
C PHE A 222 5.28 2.89 9.21
N GLY A 223 4.80 2.55 10.40
CA GLY A 223 5.50 1.73 11.38
C GLY A 223 5.55 0.25 11.05
N GLY A 224 4.85 -0.22 10.01
CA GLY A 224 4.76 -1.63 9.60
C GLY A 224 3.36 -2.21 9.76
N GLY A 225 3.15 -3.47 9.39
CA GLY A 225 1.89 -4.18 9.57
C GLY A 225 1.16 -4.52 8.28
N LEU A 226 -0.16 -4.66 8.36
CA LEU A 226 -1.02 -5.17 7.29
C LEU A 226 -1.95 -4.08 6.78
N ILE A 227 -2.07 -3.98 5.46
CA ILE A 227 -3.07 -3.16 4.79
C ILE A 227 -3.83 -4.06 3.82
N TYR A 228 -5.16 -3.98 3.87
CA TYR A 228 -6.08 -4.56 2.91
C TYR A 228 -6.84 -3.40 2.26
N GLY A 229 -6.87 -3.35 0.93
CA GLY A 229 -7.80 -2.51 0.18
C GLY A 229 -9.22 -2.97 0.48
N ASP A 230 -9.53 -4.21 0.12
CA ASP A 230 -10.79 -4.87 0.42
C ASP A 230 -10.87 -5.39 1.88
N LYS A 231 -11.69 -6.43 2.13
CA LYS A 231 -11.97 -6.93 3.48
C LYS A 231 -10.76 -7.63 4.09
N LEU A 232 -10.80 -7.68 5.42
CA LEU A 232 -9.79 -8.38 6.21
C LEU A 232 -9.62 -9.85 5.76
N ASN A 233 -8.38 -10.24 5.51
CA ASN A 233 -7.95 -11.57 5.04
C ASN A 233 -8.38 -11.91 3.61
N GLU A 234 -8.88 -10.96 2.83
CA GLU A 234 -8.98 -11.10 1.37
C GLU A 234 -7.62 -10.71 0.79
N SER A 235 -6.76 -11.70 0.56
CA SER A 235 -5.44 -11.50 -0.07
C SER A 235 -5.40 -11.90 -1.54
N VAL A 236 -6.46 -12.53 -2.03
CA VAL A 236 -6.58 -13.12 -3.39
C VAL A 236 -8.05 -13.11 -3.88
N GLY A 237 -8.93 -12.40 -3.18
CA GLY A 237 -10.39 -12.57 -3.21
C GLY A 237 -11.07 -11.92 -4.41
N GLY A 238 -12.12 -12.57 -4.92
CA GLY A 238 -13.07 -12.04 -5.92
C GLY A 238 -12.61 -12.24 -7.35
N ASP A 239 -13.37 -12.89 -8.24
CA ASP A 239 -13.10 -13.00 -9.70
C ASP A 239 -13.26 -11.66 -10.47
N GLY A 240 -13.17 -10.53 -9.77
CA GLY A 240 -13.62 -9.23 -10.25
C GLY A 240 -15.13 -9.18 -10.47
N THR A 241 -15.90 -10.18 -9.99
CA THR A 241 -17.36 -10.24 -10.17
C THR A 241 -18.16 -10.38 -8.87
N ASP A 242 -17.54 -10.52 -7.70
CA ASP A 242 -18.24 -10.26 -6.41
C ASP A 242 -18.26 -8.74 -6.17
N SER A 243 -18.99 -8.05 -7.05
CA SER A 243 -19.07 -6.59 -7.25
C SER A 243 -19.33 -5.71 -6.01
N LEU A 244 -19.55 -6.31 -4.84
CA LEU A 244 -19.75 -5.58 -3.61
C LEU A 244 -18.45 -5.40 -2.84
N ALA A 245 -17.53 -6.37 -2.86
CA ALA A 245 -16.25 -6.27 -2.16
C ALA A 245 -15.23 -5.52 -3.01
N ASP A 246 -15.04 -5.99 -4.25
CA ASP A 246 -13.95 -5.64 -5.15
C ASP A 246 -13.95 -4.14 -5.55
N GLY A 247 -13.21 -3.31 -4.79
CA GLY A 247 -13.04 -1.87 -4.96
C GLY A 247 -11.82 -1.48 -5.81
N ASN A 248 -11.85 -0.30 -6.44
CA ASN A 248 -10.60 0.25 -7.01
C ASN A 248 -9.90 1.07 -5.92
N ASP A 249 -9.01 0.44 -5.15
CA ASP A 249 -8.49 1.05 -3.94
C ASP A 249 -7.25 1.89 -4.17
N LEU A 250 -7.15 2.98 -3.41
CA LEU A 250 -5.98 3.85 -3.41
C LEU A 250 -5.25 3.75 -2.07
N MET A 251 -4.07 3.15 -2.11
CA MET A 251 -3.15 3.09 -0.97
C MET A 251 -1.96 4.02 -1.21
N SER A 252 -1.86 5.10 -0.44
CA SER A 252 -0.89 6.17 -0.66
C SER A 252 0.00 6.45 0.55
N PHE A 253 1.32 6.29 0.36
CA PHE A 253 2.36 6.54 1.35
C PHE A 253 3.09 7.84 1.00
N THR A 254 2.58 8.94 1.53
CA THR A 254 2.99 10.30 1.13
C THR A 254 4.33 10.74 1.75
N ALA A 255 4.66 10.26 2.95
CA ALA A 255 5.97 10.49 3.57
C ALA A 255 7.08 9.55 3.05
N GLY A 256 6.68 8.46 2.37
CA GLY A 256 7.59 7.51 1.71
C GLY A 256 8.51 6.72 2.64
N ILE A 257 8.23 6.69 3.95
CA ILE A 257 8.97 5.90 4.93
C ILE A 257 8.15 4.70 5.41
N LEU A 258 8.68 3.49 5.23
CA LEU A 258 8.25 2.25 5.88
C LEU A 258 9.33 1.85 6.89
N ALA A 259 9.04 1.92 8.18
CA ALA A 259 10.03 1.70 9.25
C ALA A 259 10.25 0.21 9.57
N GLU A 260 9.23 -0.62 9.39
CA GLU A 260 9.26 -2.07 9.64
C GLU A 260 8.58 -2.83 8.49
N GLY A 261 8.53 -4.16 8.63
CA GLY A 261 7.88 -5.06 7.68
C GLY A 261 6.42 -4.66 7.40
N THR A 262 6.08 -4.51 6.12
CA THR A 262 4.75 -4.07 5.68
C THR A 262 4.24 -5.03 4.62
N THR A 263 2.98 -5.44 4.73
CA THR A 263 2.28 -6.20 3.71
C THR A 263 1.03 -5.46 3.28
N ILE A 264 0.84 -5.39 1.97
CA ILE A 264 -0.27 -4.69 1.33
C ILE A 264 -0.96 -5.69 0.40
N TYR A 265 -2.27 -5.82 0.56
CA TYR A 265 -3.15 -6.58 -0.33
C TYR A 265 -4.15 -5.64 -0.97
N GLY A 266 -4.24 -5.63 -2.30
CA GLY A 266 -5.34 -4.99 -3.03
C GLY A 266 -6.59 -5.86 -3.02
N ALA A 267 -6.42 -7.08 -3.53
CA ALA A 267 -7.38 -8.17 -3.70
C ALA A 267 -8.15 -8.11 -5.03
N GLY A 268 -9.29 -7.45 -5.13
CA GLY A 268 -10.05 -7.39 -6.39
C GLY A 268 -10.37 -5.95 -6.79
N GLY A 269 -10.25 -5.63 -8.09
CA GLY A 269 -10.47 -4.28 -8.61
C GLY A 269 -9.17 -3.67 -9.11
N ASN A 270 -9.24 -2.52 -9.78
CA ASN A 270 -8.05 -1.87 -10.33
C ASN A 270 -7.38 -1.02 -9.25
N ASP A 271 -6.48 -1.63 -8.49
CA ASP A 271 -5.88 -1.03 -7.32
C ASP A 271 -4.70 -0.15 -7.64
N THR A 272 -4.38 0.75 -6.71
CA THR A 272 -3.29 1.69 -6.87
C THR A 272 -2.51 1.86 -5.58
N VAL A 273 -1.26 1.42 -5.58
CA VAL A 273 -0.32 1.55 -4.47
C VAL A 273 0.77 2.58 -4.82
N LYS A 274 0.75 3.74 -4.15
CA LYS A 274 1.64 4.90 -4.39
C LYS A 274 2.60 5.17 -3.26
N PHE A 275 3.87 5.41 -3.59
CA PHE A 275 4.91 5.85 -2.64
C PHE A 275 5.56 7.13 -3.18
N ILE A 276 5.48 8.25 -2.44
CA ILE A 276 5.67 9.60 -3.04
C ILE A 276 7.04 10.24 -2.76
N ASN A 277 7.88 9.76 -1.83
CA ASN A 277 9.22 10.34 -1.63
C ASN A 277 10.26 9.37 -1.05
N GLY A 278 11.41 9.27 -1.74
CA GLY A 278 12.74 9.09 -1.15
C GLY A 278 12.93 8.15 0.04
N SER A 279 13.35 6.92 -0.26
CA SER A 279 14.18 6.05 0.58
C SER A 279 13.60 5.68 1.95
N ALA A 280 12.97 4.50 2.02
CA ALA A 280 12.94 3.74 3.26
C ALA A 280 13.21 2.26 3.04
N ALA A 281 14.11 1.77 3.89
CA ALA A 281 14.45 0.36 4.03
C ALA A 281 13.32 -0.32 4.80
N ALA A 282 12.39 -0.96 4.10
CA ALA A 282 11.61 -2.03 4.70
C ALA A 282 12.54 -3.26 4.81
N SER A 283 12.73 -3.81 6.01
CA SER A 283 13.42 -5.10 6.17
C SER A 283 12.70 -6.24 5.45
N ALA A 284 11.39 -6.09 5.16
CA ALA A 284 10.60 -6.87 4.21
C ALA A 284 9.34 -6.07 3.77
N LEU A 285 9.14 -5.82 2.47
CA LEU A 285 7.89 -5.29 1.92
C LEU A 285 7.23 -6.39 1.08
N LEU A 286 5.94 -6.62 1.26
CA LEU A 286 5.13 -7.38 0.30
C LEU A 286 4.01 -6.48 -0.20
N VAL A 287 3.91 -6.30 -1.51
CA VAL A 287 2.74 -5.74 -2.18
C VAL A 287 2.19 -6.81 -3.11
N ASP A 288 0.91 -7.12 -2.95
CA ASP A 288 0.17 -8.07 -3.78
C ASP A 288 -1.18 -7.45 -4.12
N THR A 289 -1.31 -6.89 -5.33
CA THR A 289 -2.53 -6.15 -5.70
C THR A 289 -3.68 -7.07 -6.12
N GLY A 290 -3.40 -8.32 -6.51
CA GLY A 290 -4.43 -9.34 -6.65
C GLY A 290 -4.99 -9.38 -8.06
N LYS A 291 -6.26 -9.04 -8.28
CA LYS A 291 -6.91 -9.07 -9.59
C LYS A 291 -7.35 -7.68 -10.00
N GLY A 292 -7.02 -7.29 -11.22
CA GLY A 292 -7.37 -5.99 -11.75
C GLY A 292 -6.30 -5.51 -12.72
N ALA A 293 -6.51 -4.36 -13.31
CA ALA A 293 -5.42 -3.63 -13.97
C ALA A 293 -4.79 -2.70 -12.95
N ASP A 294 -3.83 -3.22 -12.19
CA ASP A 294 -3.31 -2.58 -10.99
C ASP A 294 -2.13 -1.67 -11.28
N PHE A 295 -1.87 -0.76 -10.34
CA PHE A 295 -0.75 0.17 -10.44
C PHE A 295 0.06 0.21 -9.14
N ILE A 296 1.27 -0.35 -9.19
CA ILE A 296 2.27 -0.25 -8.12
C ILE A 296 3.32 0.76 -8.58
N GLY A 297 3.26 2.00 -8.10
CA GLY A 297 4.11 3.04 -8.70
C GLY A 297 3.76 4.49 -8.34
N HIS A 298 4.49 5.44 -8.93
CA HIS A 298 4.02 6.82 -9.12
C HIS A 298 4.43 7.33 -10.50
N SER A 299 3.68 8.27 -11.09
CA SER A 299 3.82 8.65 -12.50
C SER A 299 4.96 9.63 -12.82
N THR A 300 5.52 10.36 -11.84
CA THR A 300 6.42 11.50 -12.13
C THR A 300 7.77 11.60 -11.42
N THR A 301 8.11 10.85 -10.36
CA THR A 301 9.48 10.87 -9.77
C THR A 301 9.79 9.69 -8.82
N ASN A 302 10.99 9.13 -8.97
CA ASN A 302 11.81 8.29 -8.06
C ASN A 302 11.09 7.35 -7.09
N PHE A 303 10.59 6.24 -7.63
CA PHE A 303 9.98 5.18 -6.85
C PHE A 303 11.05 4.27 -6.23
N PHE A 304 10.95 4.00 -4.94
CA PHE A 304 11.43 2.80 -4.26
C PHE A 304 12.87 2.27 -4.53
N SER A 305 13.62 2.13 -3.45
CA SER A 305 14.76 1.24 -3.35
C SER A 305 14.25 0.05 -2.54
N ILE A 306 13.99 -1.12 -3.15
CA ILE A 306 13.63 -2.33 -2.38
C ILE A 306 14.86 -2.73 -1.56
N VAL A 307 15.18 -2.07 -0.45
CA VAL A 307 16.35 -2.43 0.37
C VAL A 307 15.94 -3.54 1.32
N GLY A 308 16.03 -4.82 0.92
CA GLY A 308 15.90 -5.94 1.87
C GLY A 308 14.99 -7.12 1.52
N HIS A 309 14.98 -7.63 0.28
CA HIS A 309 14.16 -8.80 -0.12
C HIS A 309 12.64 -8.58 -0.15
N GLY A 310 12.18 -7.39 -0.56
CA GLY A 310 10.76 -7.15 -0.77
C GLY A 310 10.22 -7.76 -2.06
N THR A 311 8.91 -8.03 -2.10
CA THR A 311 8.16 -8.56 -3.25
C THR A 311 7.13 -7.54 -3.70
N LEU A 312 7.07 -7.27 -5.00
CA LEU A 312 5.96 -6.58 -5.66
C LEU A 312 5.30 -7.58 -6.61
N ASN A 313 3.99 -7.77 -6.49
CA ASN A 313 3.21 -8.69 -7.30
C ASN A 313 1.97 -7.95 -7.83
N GLY A 314 1.83 -7.85 -9.16
CA GLY A 314 0.64 -7.32 -9.82
C GLY A 314 -0.55 -8.28 -9.67
N GLY A 315 -0.32 -9.56 -10.00
CA GLY A 315 -1.27 -10.63 -9.76
C GLY A 315 -1.98 -11.07 -11.03
N SER A 316 -3.21 -10.65 -11.30
CA SER A 316 -3.96 -11.04 -12.49
C SER A 316 -4.66 -9.83 -13.10
N GLY A 317 -4.35 -9.51 -14.34
CA GLY A 317 -4.98 -8.49 -15.15
C GLY A 317 -3.92 -7.77 -15.96
N HIS A 318 -3.98 -6.45 -16.09
CA HIS A 318 -3.01 -5.72 -16.93
C HIS A 318 -2.29 -4.71 -16.06
N ASP A 319 -1.26 -5.19 -15.38
CA ASP A 319 -0.67 -4.50 -14.25
C ASP A 319 0.46 -3.58 -14.69
N THR A 320 0.68 -2.53 -13.92
CA THR A 320 1.78 -1.60 -14.13
C THR A 320 2.61 -1.46 -12.87
N ILE A 321 3.84 -1.94 -12.93
CA ILE A 321 4.79 -1.86 -11.83
C ILE A 321 5.90 -0.89 -12.23
N LYS A 322 6.08 0.19 -11.47
CA LYS A 322 7.10 1.21 -11.72
C LYS A 322 8.03 1.35 -10.53
N PHE A 323 9.32 1.14 -10.72
CA PHE A 323 10.34 1.31 -9.68
C PHE A 323 11.58 2.04 -10.21
N ASN A 324 12.41 2.60 -9.31
CA ASN A 324 13.69 3.22 -9.66
C ASN A 324 14.82 2.23 -9.42
N GLN A 325 14.89 1.68 -8.19
CA GLN A 325 15.96 0.77 -7.76
C GLN A 325 15.39 -0.47 -7.04
N ALA A 326 15.84 -1.66 -7.40
CA ALA A 326 15.55 -2.87 -6.61
C ALA A 326 16.86 -3.47 -6.07
N LEU A 327 17.02 -3.53 -4.73
CA LEU A 327 18.14 -4.23 -4.09
C LEU A 327 17.68 -5.60 -3.59
N SER A 328 17.91 -6.64 -4.38
CA SER A 328 17.58 -8.04 -4.03
C SER A 328 16.09 -8.34 -3.83
N GLY A 329 15.18 -7.63 -4.51
CA GLY A 329 13.74 -7.87 -4.47
C GLY A 329 13.22 -8.83 -5.54
N ILE A 330 11.97 -9.27 -5.38
CA ILE A 330 11.19 -10.03 -6.37
C ILE A 330 10.13 -9.10 -6.97
N ILE A 331 10.01 -9.09 -8.29
CA ILE A 331 8.97 -8.36 -9.01
C ILE A 331 8.27 -9.35 -9.92
N LEU A 332 6.95 -9.44 -9.82
CA LEU A 332 6.11 -10.34 -10.59
C LEU A 332 5.02 -9.49 -11.25
N GLY A 333 4.90 -9.56 -12.58
CA GLY A 333 3.76 -9.02 -13.32
C GLY A 333 2.52 -9.83 -12.95
N GLY A 334 2.53 -11.11 -13.34
CA GLY A 334 1.48 -12.05 -13.01
C GLY A 334 0.79 -12.59 -14.25
N ALA A 335 -0.53 -12.70 -14.25
CA ALA A 335 -1.29 -13.13 -15.42
C ALA A 335 -1.88 -11.92 -16.15
N GLY A 336 -1.69 -11.84 -17.46
CA GLY A 336 -2.18 -10.84 -18.38
C GLY A 336 -1.03 -10.01 -18.96
N ALA A 337 -1.33 -8.96 -19.72
CA ALA A 337 -0.32 -8.15 -20.41
C ALA A 337 0.18 -7.03 -19.49
N ASP A 338 1.29 -7.30 -18.81
CA ASP A 338 1.82 -6.46 -17.75
C ASP A 338 2.90 -5.50 -18.25
N SER A 339 3.13 -4.44 -17.47
CA SER A 339 4.09 -3.39 -17.80
C SER A 339 4.99 -3.06 -16.61
N ILE A 340 6.23 -3.56 -16.67
CA ILE A 340 7.22 -3.40 -15.61
C ILE A 340 8.27 -2.37 -16.06
N PHE A 341 8.34 -1.24 -15.36
CA PHE A 341 9.29 -0.16 -15.65
C PHE A 341 10.29 0.03 -14.50
N GLY A 342 11.59 -0.02 -14.80
CA GLY A 342 12.66 0.17 -13.83
C GLY A 342 13.79 1.07 -14.34
N VAL A 343 14.61 1.64 -13.46
CA VAL A 343 15.85 2.37 -13.86
C VAL A 343 17.10 1.54 -13.58
N ALA A 344 17.18 0.86 -12.44
CA ALA A 344 18.23 -0.12 -12.15
C ALA A 344 17.77 -1.20 -11.14
N VAL A 345 18.41 -2.38 -11.23
CA VAL A 345 18.32 -3.45 -10.25
C VAL A 345 19.74 -3.74 -9.80
N THR A 346 19.99 -3.64 -8.50
CA THR A 346 21.33 -3.77 -7.93
C THR A 346 21.32 -4.87 -6.87
N GLY A 347 21.82 -6.05 -7.21
CA GLY A 347 22.04 -7.15 -6.29
C GLY A 347 20.94 -8.20 -6.37
N GLY A 348 21.20 -9.35 -7.01
CA GLY A 348 20.52 -10.63 -6.78
C GLY A 348 18.99 -10.74 -6.89
N GLY A 349 18.29 -9.75 -7.45
CA GLY A 349 16.82 -9.77 -7.56
C GLY A 349 16.30 -10.62 -8.72
N SER A 350 14.98 -10.86 -8.74
CA SER A 350 14.27 -11.55 -9.83
C SER A 350 13.13 -10.67 -10.32
N ILE A 351 12.99 -10.57 -11.63
CA ILE A 351 11.85 -9.97 -12.30
C ILE A 351 11.23 -11.06 -13.17
N ASP A 352 9.93 -11.20 -13.10
CA ASP A 352 9.14 -12.13 -13.91
C ASP A 352 7.94 -11.37 -14.50
N GLY A 353 7.76 -11.40 -15.82
CA GLY A 353 6.57 -10.88 -16.50
C GLY A 353 5.34 -11.72 -16.18
N GLY A 354 5.48 -13.04 -16.22
CA GLY A 354 4.43 -14.00 -15.93
C GLY A 354 3.76 -14.55 -17.20
N ALA A 355 2.44 -14.47 -17.33
CA ALA A 355 1.72 -15.07 -18.46
C ALA A 355 0.94 -14.01 -19.22
N GLY A 356 1.28 -13.71 -20.46
CA GLY A 356 0.63 -12.69 -21.27
C GLY A 356 1.66 -12.02 -22.16
N ASN A 357 1.31 -10.89 -22.78
CA ASN A 357 2.26 -10.17 -23.62
C ASN A 357 2.82 -8.99 -22.82
N ASP A 358 3.95 -9.22 -22.16
CA ASP A 358 4.49 -8.34 -21.15
C ASP A 358 5.47 -7.32 -21.73
N THR A 359 5.57 -6.16 -21.08
CA THR A 359 6.54 -5.12 -21.42
C THR A 359 7.45 -4.83 -20.24
N LEU A 360 8.70 -5.27 -20.32
CA LEU A 360 9.73 -5.07 -19.31
C LEU A 360 10.71 -3.99 -19.79
N ASN A 361 10.55 -2.77 -19.29
CA ASN A 361 11.28 -1.59 -19.77
C ASN A 361 12.21 -1.00 -18.70
N PHE A 362 13.51 -1.24 -18.90
CA PHE A 362 14.60 -0.77 -18.07
C PHE A 362 15.42 0.32 -18.76
N THR A 363 14.78 1.44 -19.10
CA THR A 363 15.43 2.57 -19.79
C THR A 363 15.90 3.67 -18.85
N ASN A 364 17.07 4.24 -19.15
CA ASN A 364 17.64 5.29 -18.33
C ASN A 364 16.84 6.59 -18.57
N GLY A 365 15.99 6.97 -17.60
CA GLY A 365 15.37 8.29 -17.59
C GLY A 365 16.45 9.37 -17.69
N THR A 366 16.13 10.48 -18.35
CA THR A 366 17.07 11.51 -18.85
C THR A 366 17.91 12.25 -17.79
N THR A 367 18.05 11.75 -16.57
CA THR A 367 18.68 12.50 -15.46
C THR A 367 19.56 11.73 -14.48
N PHE A 368 19.80 10.42 -14.60
CA PHE A 368 20.76 9.74 -13.69
C PHE A 368 21.59 8.68 -14.41
N GLY A 369 22.88 8.57 -14.07
CA GLY A 369 23.82 7.67 -14.74
C GLY A 369 23.77 6.24 -14.19
N SER A 370 23.73 5.26 -15.10
CA SER A 370 24.26 3.88 -15.02
C SER A 370 24.21 3.15 -13.64
N GLN A 371 23.58 1.99 -13.48
CA GLN A 371 24.09 0.69 -13.93
C GLN A 371 23.11 -0.42 -13.46
N LEU A 372 22.68 -1.31 -14.35
CA LEU A 372 22.34 -2.69 -14.00
C LEU A 372 23.67 -3.40 -13.67
N THR A 373 24.06 -3.40 -12.39
CA THR A 373 25.44 -3.73 -11.97
C THR A 373 25.66 -5.17 -11.52
N LEU A 374 24.62 -5.99 -11.34
CA LEU A 374 24.72 -7.32 -10.71
C LEU A 374 23.66 -8.30 -11.25
N MET A 375 23.97 -9.61 -11.15
CA MET A 375 23.14 -10.75 -11.58
C MET A 375 21.68 -10.61 -11.09
N THR A 376 20.85 -10.07 -11.97
CA THR A 376 19.39 -10.04 -11.83
C THR A 376 18.84 -11.00 -12.86
N THR A 377 17.94 -11.88 -12.44
CA THR A 377 17.17 -12.70 -13.39
C THR A 377 16.02 -11.86 -13.89
N ILE A 378 15.92 -11.74 -15.21
CA ILE A 378 14.77 -11.14 -15.89
C ILE A 378 14.15 -12.28 -16.68
N ASP A 379 12.97 -12.70 -16.26
CA ASP A 379 12.12 -13.62 -16.99
C ASP A 379 10.96 -12.79 -17.55
N ALA A 380 10.66 -12.94 -18.83
CA ALA A 380 9.46 -12.33 -19.40
C ALA A 380 8.26 -13.26 -19.26
N GLY A 381 8.49 -14.56 -19.07
CA GLY A 381 7.46 -15.56 -18.90
C GLY A 381 6.88 -16.05 -20.22
N ALA A 382 5.58 -16.34 -20.23
CA ALA A 382 4.90 -16.97 -21.35
C ALA A 382 4.09 -15.95 -22.16
N GLY A 383 4.41 -15.79 -23.44
CA GLY A 383 3.62 -15.00 -24.38
C GLY A 383 4.51 -14.35 -25.43
N SER A 384 4.12 -13.20 -25.96
CA SER A 384 4.96 -12.43 -26.89
C SER A 384 5.40 -11.14 -26.23
N ASP A 385 6.58 -11.17 -25.65
CA ASP A 385 7.02 -10.17 -24.69
C ASP A 385 7.98 -9.15 -25.29
N SER A 386 8.06 -7.98 -24.64
CA SER A 386 8.98 -6.90 -25.01
C SER A 386 9.89 -6.56 -23.86
N ILE A 387 11.17 -6.94 -23.98
CA ILE A 387 12.21 -6.56 -23.02
C ILE A 387 13.01 -5.41 -23.62
N ILE A 388 12.96 -4.24 -23.00
CA ILE A 388 13.63 -3.01 -23.42
C ILE A 388 14.71 -2.66 -22.41
N LEU A 389 15.97 -2.69 -22.82
CA LEU A 389 17.11 -2.44 -21.93
C LEU A 389 17.83 -1.13 -22.29
N ALA A 390 18.18 -0.33 -21.28
CA ALA A 390 19.10 0.79 -21.39
C ALA A 390 20.48 0.29 -21.84
N THR A 391 21.07 0.96 -22.85
CA THR A 391 22.51 0.81 -23.10
C THR A 391 23.29 1.91 -22.39
N TYR A 392 24.45 1.52 -21.88
CA TYR A 392 25.40 2.34 -21.14
C TYR A 392 25.66 3.71 -21.78
N THR A 393 25.55 4.79 -21.00
CA THR A 393 26.18 6.08 -21.34
C THR A 393 27.58 6.07 -20.75
N ALA A 394 28.61 6.21 -21.59
CA ALA A 394 29.99 6.33 -21.14
C ALA A 394 30.12 7.41 -20.07
N ILE A 395 30.58 7.02 -18.88
CA ILE A 395 30.98 7.99 -17.86
C ILE A 395 32.21 8.69 -18.44
N THR A 396 32.08 9.97 -18.80
CA THR A 396 33.21 10.83 -19.11
C THR A 396 33.99 11.11 -17.82
N SER A 397 34.84 10.17 -17.41
CA SER A 397 35.90 10.45 -16.44
C SER A 397 37.06 11.11 -17.19
N THR A 398 37.36 12.36 -16.86
CA THR A 398 38.56 13.08 -17.33
C THR A 398 39.84 12.62 -16.64
N ARG A 399 39.82 11.51 -15.88
CA ARG A 399 41.01 11.00 -15.17
C ARG A 399 41.30 9.55 -15.57
N ALA A 400 42.54 9.32 -16.01
CA ALA A 400 43.12 8.02 -16.31
C ALA A 400 43.00 7.10 -15.09
N GLY A 401 42.04 6.20 -15.14
CA GLY A 401 41.73 5.23 -14.09
C GLY A 401 40.72 4.25 -14.66
N VAL A 402 41.02 2.96 -14.53
CA VAL A 402 40.27 1.82 -15.04
C VAL A 402 38.75 2.02 -14.92
N ILE A 403 38.04 1.96 -16.05
CA ILE A 403 36.57 1.93 -16.08
C ILE A 403 36.17 0.45 -16.06
N SER A 404 35.78 -0.05 -14.89
CA SER A 404 35.12 -1.35 -14.74
C SER A 404 33.61 -1.15 -14.68
N GLY A 405 32.86 -1.74 -15.60
CA GLY A 405 31.40 -1.77 -15.57
C GLY A 405 30.88 -2.87 -16.48
N SER A 406 30.42 -3.98 -15.89
CA SER A 406 29.90 -5.16 -16.58
C SER A 406 28.38 -5.14 -16.55
N PHE A 407 27.71 -5.29 -17.70
CA PHE A 407 26.31 -5.72 -17.73
C PHE A 407 26.29 -7.23 -17.47
N MET A 408 25.60 -7.64 -16.41
CA MET A 408 25.40 -9.05 -16.01
C MET A 408 23.92 -9.27 -15.70
N GLY A 409 23.05 -9.19 -16.70
CA GLY A 409 21.65 -9.62 -16.60
C GLY A 409 21.50 -11.03 -17.20
N ILE A 410 20.83 -11.93 -16.50
CA ILE A 410 20.37 -13.21 -17.05
C ILE A 410 18.96 -12.97 -17.57
N VAL A 411 18.74 -13.19 -18.88
CA VAL A 411 17.39 -13.21 -19.44
C VAL A 411 16.97 -14.67 -19.54
N ASP A 412 15.98 -15.08 -18.77
CA ASP A 412 15.44 -16.45 -18.74
C ASP A 412 14.04 -16.49 -19.35
N GLY A 413 13.53 -17.69 -19.61
CA GLY A 413 12.14 -17.96 -19.97
C GLY A 413 11.61 -17.44 -21.31
N VAL A 414 12.47 -16.92 -22.20
CA VAL A 414 12.02 -16.37 -23.48
C VAL A 414 11.35 -17.42 -24.39
N SER A 415 10.31 -16.99 -25.11
CA SER A 415 9.47 -17.82 -25.96
C SER A 415 9.30 -17.22 -27.38
N ALA A 416 8.56 -17.93 -28.25
CA ALA A 416 8.39 -17.53 -29.64
C ALA A 416 7.52 -16.26 -29.74
N GLY A 417 8.02 -15.24 -30.44
CA GLY A 417 7.37 -13.93 -30.54
C GLY A 417 7.99 -12.84 -29.66
N ASP A 418 8.85 -13.22 -28.71
CA ASP A 418 9.55 -12.26 -27.84
C ASP A 418 10.51 -11.37 -28.62
N VAL A 419 10.60 -10.12 -28.15
CA VAL A 419 11.48 -9.09 -28.69
C VAL A 419 12.33 -8.49 -27.58
N ILE A 420 13.65 -8.70 -27.69
CA ILE A 420 14.62 -8.00 -26.84
C ILE A 420 15.18 -6.81 -27.63
N ARG A 421 14.98 -5.59 -27.10
CA ARG A 421 15.41 -4.33 -27.70
C ARG A 421 16.45 -3.61 -26.84
N LEU A 422 17.54 -3.20 -27.46
CA LEU A 422 18.56 -2.33 -26.86
C LEU A 422 18.32 -0.88 -27.31
N THR A 423 18.25 0.07 -26.38
CA THR A 423 17.75 1.44 -26.66
C THR A 423 18.77 2.44 -27.21
N ASN A 424 19.82 1.98 -27.91
CA ASN A 424 20.73 2.92 -28.57
C ASN A 424 19.96 3.81 -29.57
N ASN A 425 20.18 5.12 -29.53
CA ASN A 425 19.54 6.09 -30.43
C ASN A 425 20.24 6.13 -31.82
N GLN A 426 20.83 5.02 -32.25
CA GLN A 426 21.53 4.92 -33.53
C GLN A 426 20.60 4.23 -34.53
N ALA A 427 20.15 4.98 -35.54
CA ALA A 427 19.33 4.46 -36.60
C ALA A 427 19.98 3.25 -37.26
N VAL A 428 19.22 2.19 -37.50
CA VAL A 428 19.66 1.14 -38.42
C VAL A 428 19.75 1.75 -39.81
N ALA A 429 20.98 1.93 -40.28
CA ALA A 429 21.24 2.26 -41.67
C ALA A 429 20.89 1.05 -42.55
N ALA A 430 19.62 0.96 -42.94
CA ALA A 430 19.02 0.02 -43.88
C ALA A 430 18.78 -1.43 -43.40
N THR A 431 17.82 -2.09 -44.06
CA THR A 431 17.61 -3.54 -44.04
C THR A 431 18.92 -4.24 -44.43
N ALA A 432 19.69 -4.65 -43.43
CA ALA A 432 20.94 -5.35 -43.65
C ALA A 432 20.65 -6.80 -44.02
N ASN A 433 20.99 -7.18 -45.25
CA ASN A 433 21.19 -8.58 -45.59
C ASN A 433 22.49 -9.01 -44.91
N TRP A 434 22.38 -9.66 -43.75
CA TRP A 434 23.50 -10.05 -42.88
C TRP A 434 24.31 -11.23 -43.42
N LEU A 435 24.67 -11.18 -44.71
CA LEU A 435 25.62 -12.08 -45.33
C LEU A 435 26.90 -11.28 -45.64
N GLY A 436 27.83 -11.25 -44.68
CA GLY A 436 29.24 -10.93 -44.99
C GLY A 436 29.99 -9.95 -44.10
N GLN A 437 29.44 -9.41 -43.01
CA GLN A 437 30.21 -8.60 -42.05
C GLN A 437 29.74 -8.88 -40.61
N THR A 438 30.67 -9.37 -39.79
CA THR A 438 30.53 -9.91 -38.44
C THR A 438 30.89 -8.87 -37.38
N GLN A 439 29.94 -8.07 -36.86
CA GLN A 439 30.17 -7.29 -35.63
C GLN A 439 28.90 -7.13 -34.79
N ILE A 440 28.93 -7.63 -33.54
CA ILE A 440 28.06 -7.17 -32.44
C ILE A 440 28.88 -6.13 -31.65
N TYR A 441 28.45 -4.87 -31.67
CA TYR A 441 29.06 -3.78 -30.92
C TYR A 441 28.25 -3.47 -29.65
N VAL A 442 28.90 -3.59 -28.49
CA VAL A 442 28.48 -2.94 -27.24
C VAL A 442 29.68 -2.13 -26.73
N GLY A 443 29.67 -0.82 -26.97
CA GLY A 443 30.69 0.09 -26.42
C GLY A 443 31.07 1.27 -27.32
N ALA A 444 31.07 2.47 -26.72
CA ALA A 444 31.12 3.79 -27.34
C ALA A 444 32.45 4.16 -28.00
N ASN A 445 32.39 4.92 -29.10
CA ASN A 445 33.51 5.76 -29.51
C ASN A 445 33.08 7.23 -29.57
N ALA A 446 33.55 7.98 -28.57
CA ALA A 446 33.70 9.42 -28.71
C ALA A 446 34.88 9.68 -29.65
N ALA A 447 34.71 10.60 -30.61
CA ALA A 447 35.80 11.04 -31.46
C ALA A 447 36.96 11.56 -30.58
N GLY A 448 38.13 10.90 -30.63
CA GLY A 448 39.37 11.40 -30.04
C GLY A 448 40.13 10.52 -29.03
N VAL A 449 39.73 9.27 -28.78
CA VAL A 449 40.49 8.38 -27.85
C VAL A 449 41.57 7.60 -28.61
N THR A 450 42.85 7.97 -28.43
CA THR A 450 43.99 7.39 -29.16
C THR A 450 44.67 6.21 -28.45
N SER A 451 44.21 5.80 -27.26
CA SER A 451 44.79 4.66 -26.54
C SER A 451 44.01 4.34 -25.26
N ALA A 452 43.17 3.29 -25.29
CA ALA A 452 42.68 2.63 -24.09
C ALA A 452 42.31 1.17 -24.41
N VAL A 453 42.89 0.24 -23.66
CA VAL A 453 42.53 -1.18 -23.63
C VAL A 453 41.16 -1.30 -22.95
N ALA A 454 40.13 -1.64 -23.71
CA ALA A 454 38.87 -2.07 -23.12
C ALA A 454 39.06 -3.52 -22.63
N SER A 455 39.10 -3.72 -21.31
CA SER A 455 38.95 -5.04 -20.70
C SER A 455 37.73 -5.00 -19.78
N GLY A 456 36.61 -5.50 -20.27
CA GLY A 456 35.37 -5.67 -19.51
C GLY A 456 34.64 -6.90 -20.01
N ASN A 457 34.32 -7.81 -19.09
CA ASN A 457 33.50 -8.98 -19.35
C ASN A 457 32.02 -8.61 -19.19
N GLY A 458 31.16 -8.94 -20.16
CA GLY A 458 29.71 -8.88 -20.04
C GLY A 458 29.07 -9.90 -20.98
N SER A 459 28.04 -10.60 -20.50
CA SER A 459 27.30 -11.62 -21.25
C SER A 459 25.81 -11.35 -21.04
N ILE A 460 25.04 -11.33 -22.13
CA ILE A 460 23.59 -11.57 -22.08
C ILE A 460 23.46 -13.06 -22.34
N ALA A 461 23.04 -13.83 -21.34
CA ALA A 461 22.63 -15.20 -21.53
C ALA A 461 21.12 -15.20 -21.72
N VAL A 462 20.66 -15.87 -22.77
CA VAL A 462 19.25 -16.08 -23.08
C VAL A 462 18.98 -17.56 -22.87
N TYR A 463 18.07 -17.88 -21.96
CA TYR A 463 17.73 -19.26 -21.62
C TYR A 463 16.31 -19.56 -22.15
N ALA A 464 16.22 -20.43 -23.15
CA ALA A 464 14.97 -21.08 -23.51
C ALA A 464 14.89 -22.41 -22.74
N SER A 465 13.69 -22.77 -22.29
CA SER A 465 13.46 -24.00 -21.52
C SER A 465 14.03 -25.23 -22.26
N GLY A 466 15.05 -25.84 -21.66
CA GLY A 466 15.66 -27.08 -22.14
C GLY A 466 16.78 -26.88 -23.16
N ASN A 467 18.03 -27.03 -22.67
CA ASN A 467 19.29 -27.15 -23.42
C ASN A 467 19.82 -25.90 -24.15
N ASP A 468 20.11 -24.77 -23.47
CA ASP A 468 20.69 -23.62 -24.16
C ASP A 468 21.80 -22.81 -23.45
N MET A 469 22.48 -22.00 -24.28
CA MET A 469 23.86 -21.54 -24.21
C MET A 469 24.09 -20.18 -23.51
N VAL A 470 25.26 -20.03 -22.88
CA VAL A 470 25.87 -18.71 -22.62
C VAL A 470 26.62 -18.24 -23.86
N VAL A 471 26.37 -17.00 -24.32
CA VAL A 471 27.13 -16.34 -25.40
C VAL A 471 27.92 -15.16 -24.83
N GLY A 472 29.23 -15.30 -24.74
CA GLY A 472 30.16 -14.19 -24.51
C GLY A 472 30.94 -13.88 -25.78
N ILE A 473 30.88 -12.62 -26.26
CA ILE A 473 31.62 -12.17 -27.44
C ILE A 473 32.61 -11.09 -27.01
N MET A 474 33.90 -11.32 -27.25
CA MET A 474 34.96 -10.32 -27.10
C MET A 474 35.42 -9.86 -28.48
N ALA A 475 35.31 -8.57 -28.76
CA ALA A 475 35.87 -7.95 -29.96
C ALA A 475 37.11 -7.13 -29.59
N GLY A 476 38.28 -7.53 -30.10
CA GLY A 476 39.46 -6.66 -30.15
C GLY A 476 39.45 -5.84 -31.44
N LEU A 477 40.20 -4.73 -31.47
CA LEU A 477 40.25 -3.79 -32.60
C LEU A 477 40.59 -4.42 -33.97
N ASN A 478 41.06 -5.67 -34.03
CA ASN A 478 41.34 -6.37 -35.29
C ASN A 478 41.08 -7.89 -35.30
N GLN A 479 40.56 -8.52 -34.23
CA GLN A 479 40.20 -9.96 -34.22
C GLN A 479 39.13 -10.24 -33.14
N SER A 480 38.16 -11.10 -33.45
CA SER A 480 37.42 -11.87 -32.44
C SER A 480 38.37 -12.92 -31.89
N THR A 481 38.61 -12.97 -30.58
CA THR A 481 39.64 -13.89 -30.05
C THR A 481 39.08 -15.12 -29.34
N TRP A 482 37.81 -15.16 -28.94
CA TRP A 482 37.14 -16.38 -28.41
C TRP A 482 35.65 -16.13 -28.13
N ALA A 483 34.86 -17.22 -28.12
CA ALA A 483 33.53 -17.27 -27.53
C ALA A 483 33.51 -18.34 -26.42
N LYS A 484 32.90 -18.04 -25.27
CA LYS A 484 32.75 -19.02 -24.17
C LYS A 484 31.35 -19.59 -24.18
N PHE A 485 31.26 -20.92 -24.24
CA PHE A 485 30.01 -21.65 -24.12
C PHE A 485 30.01 -22.39 -22.79
N VAL A 486 28.98 -22.16 -21.98
CA VAL A 486 28.66 -22.99 -20.82
C VAL A 486 27.35 -23.68 -21.16
N VAL A 487 27.37 -25.01 -21.27
CA VAL A 487 26.20 -25.83 -21.59
C VAL A 487 25.90 -26.68 -20.35
N LYS A 488 24.65 -26.63 -19.86
CA LYS A 488 24.17 -27.64 -18.90
C LYS A 488 23.81 -28.90 -19.68
N ASP A 489 24.28 -30.07 -19.24
CA ASP A 489 23.67 -31.30 -19.73
C ASP A 489 22.28 -31.48 -19.09
N GLY A 490 21.44 -32.31 -19.72
CA GLY A 490 20.07 -32.59 -19.26
C GLY A 490 19.96 -33.27 -17.89
N ALA A 491 21.06 -33.39 -17.13
CA ALA A 491 21.09 -33.86 -15.75
C ALA A 491 21.47 -32.74 -14.75
N GLY A 492 21.63 -31.49 -15.20
CA GLY A 492 21.96 -30.35 -14.36
C GLY A 492 23.45 -30.15 -14.08
N HIS A 493 24.35 -30.86 -14.77
CA HIS A 493 25.79 -30.69 -14.64
C HIS A 493 26.33 -29.65 -15.63
N ILE A 494 27.32 -28.85 -15.21
CA ILE A 494 27.99 -27.86 -16.07
C ILE A 494 29.06 -28.55 -16.92
N LYS A 495 28.92 -28.50 -18.25
CA LYS A 495 29.99 -28.88 -19.18
C LYS A 495 30.53 -27.64 -19.90
N THR A 496 31.77 -27.26 -19.58
CA THR A 496 32.47 -26.16 -20.26
C THR A 496 33.10 -26.70 -21.55
N THR A 497 32.72 -26.17 -22.71
CA THR A 497 33.43 -26.43 -23.96
C THR A 497 34.12 -25.14 -24.39
N LEU A 498 35.45 -25.11 -24.31
CA LEU A 498 36.23 -24.02 -24.86
C LEU A 498 36.27 -24.21 -26.38
N THR A 499 35.53 -23.39 -27.14
CA THR A 499 35.65 -23.38 -28.60
C THR A 499 36.45 -22.14 -29.00
N ALA A 500 37.71 -22.35 -29.35
CA ALA A 500 38.64 -21.30 -29.73
C ALA A 500 38.57 -20.96 -31.24
N GLN A 501 37.39 -20.97 -31.88
CA GLN A 501 37.25 -20.66 -33.31
C GLN A 501 35.93 -19.95 -33.66
N ASP A 502 36.00 -19.14 -34.73
CA ASP A 502 34.91 -18.32 -35.27
C ASP A 502 33.70 -19.17 -35.73
N VAL A 503 32.50 -18.87 -35.21
CA VAL A 503 31.25 -19.50 -35.63
C VAL A 503 30.45 -18.52 -36.50
N THR A 504 30.00 -18.97 -37.68
CA THR A 504 29.15 -18.18 -38.57
C THR A 504 27.70 -18.17 -38.06
N MET A 505 27.08 -17.00 -38.00
CA MET A 505 25.71 -16.81 -37.46
C MET A 505 24.64 -17.09 -38.53
N SER A 506 23.68 -17.97 -38.25
CA SER A 506 22.47 -18.18 -39.05
C SER A 506 21.27 -18.53 -38.14
N SER A 507 20.05 -18.29 -38.60
CA SER A 507 18.81 -18.61 -37.86
C SER A 507 18.67 -20.10 -37.54
N SER A 508 19.32 -20.97 -38.33
CA SER A 508 19.39 -22.42 -38.07
C SER A 508 20.23 -22.80 -36.86
N ASN A 509 21.11 -21.91 -36.38
CA ASN A 509 22.10 -22.23 -35.35
C ASN A 509 21.69 -21.77 -33.95
N PHE A 510 20.75 -20.83 -33.83
CA PHE A 510 20.48 -20.15 -32.55
C PHE A 510 18.99 -19.90 -32.25
N GLY A 511 18.05 -20.32 -33.11
CA GLY A 511 16.61 -20.18 -32.84
C GLY A 511 16.08 -18.74 -32.81
N PHE A 512 16.90 -17.74 -33.15
CA PHE A 512 16.50 -16.33 -33.25
C PHE A 512 17.07 -15.64 -34.50
N SER A 513 16.47 -14.50 -34.84
CA SER A 513 16.90 -13.60 -35.92
C SER A 513 17.35 -12.24 -35.37
N VAL A 514 18.35 -11.64 -36.02
CA VAL A 514 18.86 -10.29 -35.68
C VAL A 514 18.36 -9.31 -36.73
N GLY A 515 17.66 -8.25 -36.31
CA GLY A 515 17.02 -7.31 -37.23
C GLY A 515 16.91 -5.90 -36.66
N SER A 516 16.35 -5.00 -37.48
CA SER A 516 15.99 -3.65 -37.05
C SER A 516 14.53 -3.60 -36.63
N THR A 517 14.29 -3.30 -35.35
CA THR A 517 12.92 -3.09 -34.83
C THR A 517 12.80 -1.64 -34.37
N ASN A 518 12.00 -0.84 -35.08
CA ASN A 518 11.81 0.59 -34.81
C ASN A 518 13.14 1.36 -34.70
N ASN A 519 13.99 1.23 -35.73
CA ASN A 519 15.31 1.88 -35.84
C ASN A 519 16.38 1.45 -34.81
N ASN A 520 16.18 0.40 -34.00
CA ASN A 520 17.20 -0.15 -33.11
C ASN A 520 17.51 -1.61 -33.42
N VAL A 521 18.63 -2.11 -32.87
CA VAL A 521 18.96 -3.55 -32.90
C VAL A 521 17.96 -4.33 -32.06
N GLY A 522 17.32 -5.34 -32.66
CA GLY A 522 16.40 -6.26 -32.01
C GLY A 522 16.77 -7.72 -32.26
N LEU A 523 16.51 -8.56 -31.27
CA LEU A 523 16.51 -10.03 -31.39
C LEU A 523 15.06 -10.51 -31.39
N THR A 524 14.70 -11.39 -32.33
CA THR A 524 13.36 -12.02 -32.39
C THR A 524 13.50 -13.53 -32.42
N PHE A 525 12.83 -14.20 -31.48
CA PHE A 525 12.87 -15.65 -31.28
C PHE A 525 11.76 -16.35 -32.11
N ALA A 526 12.11 -17.48 -32.74
CA ALA A 526 11.28 -18.17 -33.74
C ALA A 526 10.35 -19.23 -33.17
#